data_AF-A0A183G3C7-F1
#
_entry.id   AF-A0A183G3C7-F1
#
_cell.length_a   1.000
_cell.length_b   1.000
_cell.length_c   1.000
_cell.angle_alpha   90.00
_cell.angle_beta   90.00
_cell.angle_gamma   90.00
#
_symmetry.space_group_name_H-M   'P 1'
#
loop_
_entity.id
_entity.type
_entity.pdbx_description
1 polymer ?
#
loop_
_entity_poly.entity_id
_entity_poly.type
_entity_poly.pdbx_seq_one_letter_code
_entity_poly.pdbx_strand_id
1 'polypeptide(L)'
;LIFSVEGGRPVIPFYVAERVCTVKDLGGESQVQACEVDYDQLKENGAECRLWPSPRVDLSSVEPVFRKHITALEWYSCLPQEKTFNVAGRKFTEKVCRCCCFPFQPNPVTYQCEHIPGAPPAPGMEFLRKELGN
;
A
#
# COMPACT_ATOMS: atom_id res chain seq x y z
N LEU A 1 -9.40 29.04 8.54
CA LEU A 1 -10.52 29.48 7.69
C LEU A 1 -11.37 28.27 7.38
N ILE A 2 -12.55 28.18 7.99
CA ILE A 2 -13.49 27.07 7.78
C ILE A 2 -14.37 27.47 6.60
N PHE A 3 -14.26 26.75 5.48
CA PHE A 3 -15.14 26.93 4.33
C PHE A 3 -16.54 26.44 4.73
N SER A 4 -17.47 27.37 4.92
CA SER A 4 -18.89 27.08 5.15
C SER A 4 -19.65 27.37 3.85
N VAL A 5 -20.25 26.34 3.28
CA VAL A 5 -21.19 26.45 2.16
C VAL A 5 -22.58 26.61 2.79
N GLU A 6 -23.27 27.73 2.58
CA GLU A 6 -24.61 27.95 3.11
C GLU A 6 -25.58 26.88 2.60
N GLY A 7 -26.24 26.17 3.52
CA GLY A 7 -27.19 25.09 3.21
C GLY A 7 -26.58 23.70 2.98
N GLY A 8 -25.25 23.56 3.00
CA GLY A 8 -24.57 22.27 2.87
C GLY A 8 -24.41 21.54 4.22
N ARG A 9 -24.39 20.21 4.20
CA ARG A 9 -23.92 19.43 5.37
C ARG A 9 -22.48 19.83 5.69
N PRO A 10 -22.09 19.98 6.96
CA PRO A 10 -20.72 20.33 7.32
C PRO A 10 -19.73 19.33 6.73
N VAL A 11 -18.88 19.81 5.82
CA VAL A 11 -17.78 19.04 5.25
C VAL A 11 -16.65 19.04 6.28
N ILE A 12 -16.51 17.94 7.00
CA ILE A 12 -15.35 17.72 7.87
C ILE A 12 -14.22 17.25 6.95
N PRO A 13 -13.12 18.01 6.79
CA PRO A 13 -11.95 17.50 6.11
C PRO A 13 -11.43 16.29 6.90
N PHE A 14 -11.25 15.15 6.23
CA PHE A 14 -10.64 13.98 6.85
C PHE A 14 -9.16 14.29 7.11
N TYR A 15 -8.77 14.32 8.37
CA TYR A 15 -7.37 14.36 8.79
C TYR A 15 -6.97 12.93 9.16
N VAL A 16 -6.16 12.30 8.31
CA VAL A 16 -5.57 10.99 8.58
C VAL A 16 -4.20 11.24 9.20
N ALA A 17 -3.98 10.72 10.40
CA ALA A 17 -2.67 10.67 11.03
C ALA A 17 -2.14 9.25 10.91
N GLU A 18 -1.03 9.09 10.20
CA GLU A 18 -0.39 7.80 9.96
C GLU A 18 0.91 7.72 10.75
N ARG A 19 1.23 6.52 11.24
CA ARG A 19 2.51 6.22 11.85
C ARG A 19 2.93 4.82 11.42
N VAL A 20 4.20 4.67 11.05
CA VAL A 20 4.79 3.36 10.76
C VAL A 20 4.68 2.47 12.00
N CYS A 21 4.18 1.25 11.82
CA CYS A 21 4.09 0.28 12.91
C CYS A 21 5.52 -0.10 13.38
N THR A 22 5.69 -0.44 14.64
CA THR A 22 6.93 -1.07 15.12
C THR A 22 6.81 -2.59 15.01
N VAL A 23 7.93 -3.31 15.07
CA VAL A 23 7.93 -4.78 15.18
C VAL A 23 7.00 -5.29 16.29
N LYS A 24 6.87 -4.54 17.40
CA LYS A 24 5.97 -4.88 18.50
C LYS A 24 4.50 -4.75 18.11
N ASP A 25 4.17 -3.73 17.32
CA ASP A 25 2.79 -3.51 16.83
C ASP A 25 2.36 -4.60 15.85
N LEU A 26 3.33 -5.30 15.23
CA LEU A 26 3.12 -6.36 14.25
C LEU A 26 3.48 -7.76 14.77
N GLY A 27 3.54 -7.95 16.09
CA GLY A 27 3.73 -9.28 16.68
C GLY A 27 5.07 -9.95 16.33
N GLY A 28 6.11 -9.18 16.01
CA GLY A 28 7.42 -9.71 15.62
C GLY A 28 7.75 -9.55 14.13
N GLU A 29 6.77 -9.16 13.31
CA GLU A 29 6.97 -9.01 11.87
C GLU A 29 7.58 -7.65 11.50
N SER A 30 8.41 -7.66 10.46
CA SER A 30 9.05 -6.45 9.91
C SER A 30 8.26 -5.88 8.74
N GLN A 31 8.20 -4.55 8.63
CA GLN A 31 7.66 -3.85 7.45
C GLN A 31 8.73 -3.51 6.42
N VAL A 32 9.98 -3.92 6.65
CA VAL A 32 11.06 -3.68 5.69
C VAL A 32 10.86 -4.54 4.43
N GLN A 33 10.28 -5.73 4.57
CA GLN A 33 10.01 -6.61 3.44
C GLN A 33 8.65 -6.27 2.81
N ALA A 34 8.59 -6.22 1.48
CA ALA A 34 7.32 -6.04 0.79
C ALA A 34 6.39 -7.24 1.01
N CYS A 35 5.12 -6.92 1.26
CA CYS A 35 4.07 -7.92 1.44
C CYS A 35 3.90 -8.73 0.16
N GLU A 36 3.70 -10.05 0.29
CA GLU A 36 3.29 -10.91 -0.82
C GLU A 36 1.77 -10.92 -0.93
N VAL A 37 1.25 -10.57 -2.09
CA VAL A 37 -0.18 -10.59 -2.38
C VAL A 37 -0.42 -11.44 -3.62
N ASP A 38 -1.53 -12.16 -3.60
CA ASP A 38 -1.97 -13.01 -4.70
C ASP A 38 -2.12 -12.19 -6.00
N TYR A 39 -1.46 -12.64 -7.06
CA TYR A 39 -1.43 -11.92 -8.33
C TYR A 39 -2.79 -11.88 -9.02
N ASP A 40 -3.52 -12.99 -9.00
CA ASP A 40 -4.79 -13.12 -9.70
C ASP A 40 -5.88 -12.29 -9.02
N GLN A 41 -5.87 -12.20 -7.69
CA GLN A 41 -6.76 -11.30 -6.95
C GLN A 41 -6.57 -9.83 -7.33
N LEU A 42 -5.33 -9.38 -7.52
CA LEU A 42 -5.06 -7.97 -7.85
C LEU A 42 -5.34 -7.67 -9.31
N LYS A 43 -5.18 -8.66 -10.20
CA LYS A 43 -5.50 -8.53 -11.63
C LYS A 43 -6.98 -8.17 -11.86
N GLU A 44 -7.89 -8.61 -10.98
CA GLU A 44 -9.31 -8.24 -11.03
C GLU A 44 -9.56 -6.73 -10.90
N ASN A 45 -8.61 -5.98 -10.31
CA ASN A 45 -8.71 -4.52 -10.18
C ASN A 45 -8.37 -3.76 -11.48
N GLY A 46 -8.15 -4.47 -12.59
CA GLY A 46 -8.05 -3.90 -13.93
C GLY A 46 -6.65 -3.41 -14.33
N ALA A 47 -5.61 -3.76 -13.58
CA ALA A 47 -4.22 -3.66 -14.02
C ALA A 47 -3.32 -4.63 -13.23
N GLU A 48 -2.12 -4.86 -13.75
CA GLU A 48 -1.12 -5.71 -13.11
C GLU A 48 -0.73 -5.17 -11.73
N CYS A 49 -0.84 -6.03 -10.70
CA CYS A 49 -0.54 -5.70 -9.30
C CYS A 49 -1.21 -4.41 -8.78
N ARG A 50 -2.34 -4.02 -9.34
CA ARG A 50 -3.10 -2.88 -8.82
C ARG A 50 -3.87 -3.31 -7.58
N LEU A 51 -3.49 -2.84 -6.40
CA LEU A 51 -4.24 -3.09 -5.17
C LEU A 51 -5.40 -2.09 -4.98
N TRP A 52 -5.20 -0.84 -5.40
CA TRP A 52 -6.17 0.24 -5.30
C TRP A 52 -6.19 1.07 -6.60
N PRO A 53 -7.36 1.60 -7.04
CA PRO A 53 -8.71 1.33 -6.55
C PRO A 53 -9.17 -0.11 -6.81
N SER A 54 -10.03 -0.63 -5.93
CA SER A 54 -10.61 -1.97 -6.08
C SER A 54 -12.14 -1.88 -6.23
N PRO A 55 -12.75 -2.62 -7.19
CA PRO A 55 -14.19 -2.68 -7.35
C PRO A 55 -14.89 -3.40 -6.18
N ARG A 56 -14.14 -4.08 -5.31
CA ARG A 56 -14.66 -4.72 -4.10
C ARG A 56 -15.04 -3.71 -3.01
N VAL A 57 -14.53 -2.47 -3.11
CA VAL A 57 -14.85 -1.40 -2.16
C VAL A 57 -16.02 -0.58 -2.69
N ASP A 58 -17.18 -0.71 -2.04
CA ASP A 58 -18.37 0.05 -2.39
C ASP A 58 -18.31 1.48 -1.84
N LEU A 59 -18.22 2.46 -2.75
CA LEU A 59 -18.25 3.89 -2.44
C LEU A 59 -19.62 4.52 -2.75
N SER A 60 -20.68 3.73 -2.95
CA SER A 60 -22.03 4.20 -3.28
C SER A 60 -22.62 5.14 -2.23
N SER A 61 -22.23 4.98 -0.97
CA SER A 61 -22.62 5.82 0.16
C SER A 61 -21.82 7.13 0.28
N VAL A 62 -20.70 7.24 -0.43
CA VAL A 62 -19.85 8.44 -0.43
C VAL A 62 -20.36 9.44 -1.46
N GLU A 63 -20.32 10.74 -1.16
CA GLU A 63 -20.72 11.75 -2.15
C GLU A 63 -19.82 11.70 -3.40
N PRO A 64 -20.38 11.86 -4.62
CA PRO A 64 -19.62 11.70 -5.87
C PRO A 64 -18.34 12.54 -5.96
N VAL A 65 -18.33 13.73 -5.36
CA VAL A 65 -17.14 14.61 -5.33
C VAL A 65 -15.97 13.96 -4.57
N PHE A 66 -16.24 13.28 -3.45
CA PHE A 66 -15.22 12.62 -2.64
C PHE A 66 -14.79 11.27 -3.21
N ARG A 67 -15.65 10.58 -3.97
CA ARG A 67 -15.28 9.30 -4.61
C ARG A 67 -14.02 9.44 -5.47
N LYS A 68 -13.94 10.52 -6.26
CA LYS A 68 -12.78 10.80 -7.12
C LYS A 68 -11.50 11.00 -6.30
N HIS A 69 -11.60 11.72 -5.18
CA HIS A 69 -10.47 11.91 -4.28
C HIS A 69 -10.04 10.59 -3.65
N ILE A 70 -10.99 9.79 -3.14
CA ILE A 70 -10.70 8.48 -2.53
C ILE A 70 -10.03 7.54 -3.54
N THR A 71 -10.55 7.44 -4.76
CA THR A 71 -9.96 6.60 -5.81
C THR A 71 -8.57 7.04 -6.25
N ALA A 72 -8.23 8.33 -6.08
CA ALA A 72 -6.95 8.89 -6.44
C ALA A 72 -5.90 8.78 -5.33
N LEU A 73 -6.25 8.24 -4.16
CA LEU A 73 -5.30 8.06 -3.06
C LEU A 73 -4.26 6.99 -3.40
N GLU A 74 -3.00 7.35 -3.26
CA GLU A 74 -1.86 6.45 -3.47
C GLU A 74 -1.51 5.76 -2.16
N TRP A 75 -2.29 4.75 -1.77
CA TRP A 75 -2.08 4.02 -0.52
C TRP A 75 -0.92 3.02 -0.58
N TYR A 76 -0.70 2.45 -1.75
CA TYR A 76 0.23 1.33 -1.95
C TYR A 76 0.95 1.46 -3.28
N SER A 77 2.19 1.01 -3.31
CA SER A 77 2.94 0.75 -4.53
C SER A 77 3.25 -0.74 -4.60
N CYS A 78 2.99 -1.35 -5.75
CA CYS A 78 3.15 -2.78 -5.95
C CYS A 78 3.88 -3.08 -7.26
N LEU A 79 4.65 -4.17 -7.28
CA LEU A 79 5.29 -4.67 -8.49
C LEU A 79 5.17 -6.20 -8.59
N PRO A 80 5.15 -6.78 -9.79
CA PRO A 80 5.10 -8.22 -9.97
C PRO A 80 6.46 -8.87 -9.67
N GLN A 81 6.42 -10.08 -9.13
CA GLN A 81 7.57 -10.97 -8.98
C GLN A 81 7.21 -12.36 -9.51
N GLU A 82 8.13 -12.97 -10.26
CA GLU A 82 8.07 -14.41 -10.59
C GLU A 82 8.92 -15.20 -9.58
N LYS A 83 8.27 -16.11 -8.85
CA LYS A 83 8.91 -17.03 -7.89
C LYS A 83 9.00 -18.41 -8.53
N THR A 84 10.20 -18.97 -8.59
CA THR A 84 10.40 -20.35 -9.03
C THR A 84 10.64 -21.24 -7.81
N PHE A 85 9.86 -22.31 -7.67
CA PHE A 85 9.97 -23.28 -6.59
C PHE A 85 10.18 -24.68 -7.16
N ASN A 86 10.99 -25.48 -6.47
CA ASN A 86 11.21 -26.88 -6.80
C ASN A 86 10.38 -27.73 -5.84
N VAL A 87 9.35 -28.40 -6.36
CA VAL A 87 8.53 -29.33 -5.58
C VAL A 87 8.66 -30.71 -6.21
N ALA A 88 9.19 -31.67 -5.43
CA ALA A 88 9.40 -33.05 -5.87
C ALA A 88 10.19 -33.18 -7.20
N GLY A 89 11.21 -32.33 -7.39
CA GLY A 89 12.06 -32.33 -8.59
C GLY A 89 11.45 -31.66 -9.82
N ARG A 90 10.23 -31.11 -9.72
CA ARG A 90 9.61 -30.28 -10.77
C ARG A 90 9.73 -28.81 -10.42
N LYS A 91 10.14 -28.01 -11.39
CA LYS A 91 10.15 -26.55 -11.31
C LYS A 91 8.74 -26.02 -11.58
N PHE A 92 8.23 -25.23 -10.67
CA PHE A 92 7.00 -24.49 -10.81
C PHE A 92 7.32 -23.00 -10.72
N THR A 93 6.63 -22.20 -11.51
CA THR A 93 6.73 -20.75 -11.47
C THR A 93 5.37 -20.20 -11.06
N GLU A 94 5.37 -19.36 -10.03
CA GLU A 94 4.21 -18.63 -9.54
C GLU A 94 4.50 -17.14 -9.64
N LYS A 95 3.49 -16.38 -10.03
CA LYS A 95 3.58 -14.92 -10.07
C LYS A 95 2.88 -14.36 -8.86
N VAL A 96 3.53 -13.44 -8.17
CA VAL A 96 3.01 -12.76 -6.98
C VAL A 96 3.18 -11.26 -7.13
N CYS A 97 2.42 -10.49 -6.36
CA CYS A 97 2.59 -9.05 -6.25
C CYS A 97 3.30 -8.69 -4.95
N ARG A 98 4.33 -7.86 -5.05
CA ARG A 98 5.07 -7.31 -3.91
C ARG A 98 4.61 -5.90 -3.66
N CYS A 99 4.03 -5.65 -2.49
CA CYS A 99 3.40 -4.37 -2.18
C CYS A 99 4.01 -3.71 -0.93
N CYS A 100 4.15 -2.39 -0.99
CA CYS A 100 4.55 -1.53 0.11
C CYS A 100 3.52 -0.42 0.30
N CYS A 101 3.29 0.01 1.54
CA CYS A 101 2.44 1.15 1.84
C CYS A 101 3.18 2.45 1.51
N PHE A 102 2.46 3.47 1.03
CA PHE A 102 3.01 4.81 0.90
C PHE A 102 3.55 5.31 2.25
N PRO A 103 4.68 6.05 2.30
CA PRO A 103 5.48 6.61 1.21
C PRO A 103 6.62 5.68 0.75
N PHE A 104 6.45 4.36 0.85
CA PHE A 104 7.44 3.39 0.40
C PHE A 104 7.01 2.71 -0.89
N GLN A 105 8.00 2.27 -1.67
CA GLN A 105 7.80 1.44 -2.85
C GLN A 105 8.71 0.22 -2.78
N PRO A 106 8.29 -0.92 -3.36
CA PRO A 106 9.14 -2.10 -3.37
C PRO A 106 10.34 -1.88 -4.31
N ASN A 107 11.53 -2.26 -3.86
CA ASN A 107 12.70 -2.36 -4.72
C ASN A 107 12.52 -3.55 -5.69
N PRO A 108 12.73 -3.39 -7.00
CA PRO A 108 12.48 -4.44 -7.98
C PRO A 108 13.45 -5.63 -7.91
N VAL A 109 14.55 -5.51 -7.18
CA VAL A 109 15.59 -6.54 -7.04
C VAL A 109 15.51 -7.19 -5.66
N THR A 110 15.48 -6.38 -4.60
CA THR A 110 15.51 -6.89 -3.21
C THR A 110 14.11 -7.14 -2.64
N TYR A 111 13.08 -6.54 -3.24
CA TYR A 111 11.71 -6.53 -2.74
C TYR A 111 11.57 -5.97 -1.32
N GLN A 112 12.53 -5.15 -0.88
CA GLN A 112 12.40 -4.35 0.33
C GLN A 112 11.61 -3.06 0.05
N CYS A 113 10.91 -2.57 1.06
CA CYS A 113 10.19 -1.31 1.00
C CYS A 113 11.17 -0.14 1.20
N GLU A 114 11.44 0.58 0.13
CA GLU A 114 12.33 1.75 0.11
C GLU A 114 11.52 3.04 0.04
N HIS A 115 11.99 4.08 0.72
CA HIS A 115 11.30 5.37 0.73
C HIS A 115 11.31 6.00 -0.67
N ILE A 116 10.15 6.47 -1.12
CA ILE A 116 9.99 7.09 -2.44
C ILE A 116 10.74 8.44 -2.45
N PRO A 117 11.64 8.67 -3.41
CA PRO A 117 12.36 9.95 -3.51
C PRO A 117 11.40 11.14 -3.59
N GLY A 118 11.54 12.09 -2.65
CA GLY A 118 10.72 13.31 -2.60
C GLY A 118 9.35 13.15 -1.94
N ALA A 119 8.96 11.93 -1.54
CA ALA A 119 7.75 11.73 -0.76
C ALA A 119 7.91 12.28 0.68
N PRO A 120 6.81 12.69 1.34
CA PRO A 120 6.86 13.13 2.73
C PRO A 120 7.41 12.00 3.64
N PRO A 121 8.13 12.36 4.72
CA PRO A 121 8.53 11.36 5.69
C PRO A 121 7.30 10.85 6.44
N ALA A 122 7.12 9.53 6.47
CA ALA A 122 6.14 8.90 7.35
C ALA A 122 6.57 9.07 8.82
N PRO A 123 5.67 9.49 9.73
CA PRO A 123 5.95 9.48 11.16
C PRO A 123 6.36 8.08 11.64
N GLY A 124 7.45 7.96 12.38
CA GLY A 124 7.96 6.67 12.85
C GLY A 124 8.90 5.93 11.87
N MET A 125 9.25 6.52 10.73
CA MET A 125 10.19 5.90 9.79
C MET A 125 11.57 5.59 10.40
N GLU A 126 11.97 6.28 11.46
CA GLU A 126 13.19 6.01 12.23
C GLU A 126 13.23 4.61 12.86
N PHE A 127 12.08 3.96 13.07
CA PHE A 127 12.02 2.59 13.57
C PHE A 127 12.51 1.58 12.52
N LEU A 128 12.23 1.82 11.24
CA LEU A 128 12.65 0.94 10.14
C LEU A 128 14.17 1.00 9.91
N ARG A 129 14.82 2.14 10.16
CA ARG A 129 16.29 2.27 10.04
C ARG A 129 17.04 1.32 10.97
N LYS A 130 16.46 1.00 12.13
CA LYS A 130 17.06 0.03 13.07
C LYS A 130 16.94 -1.40 12.57
N GLU A 131 15.95 -1.69 11.74
CA GLU A 131 15.74 -3.00 11.12
C GLU A 131 16.60 -3.17 9.85
N LEU A 132 16.88 -2.08 9.13
CA LEU A 132 17.76 -2.03 7.96
C LEU A 132 19.27 -2.03 8.30
N GLY A 133 19.62 -1.81 9.58
CA GLY A 133 20.98 -1.52 10.06
C GLY A 133 21.69 -2.67 10.80
N ASN A 134 21.42 -3.93 10.45
CA ASN A 134 22.20 -5.10 10.89
C ASN A 134 22.81 -5.83 9.69
#